data_AF-A0A1H4QVV3-F1
#
_entry.id   AF-A0A1H4QVV3-F1
#
_cell.length_a   1.000
_cell.length_b   1.000
_cell.length_c   1.000
_cell.angle_alpha   90.00
_cell.angle_beta   90.00
_cell.angle_gamma   90.00
#
_symmetry.space_group_name_H-M   'P 1'
#
loop_
_entity.id
_entity.type
_entity.pdbx_description
1 polymer ?
#
loop_
_entity_poly.entity_id
_entity_poly.type
_entity_poly.pdbx_seq_one_letter_code
_entity_poly.pdbx_strand_id
1 'polypeptide(L)'
;MIARRTPIILLALGASAAMLSGCTSGGDADFCGPLFDDTQTAATAFSPLIAGMNTEGDVQARLALVEELEPPTPELADDLKAWEGYLEVAVDAIGDDPTALMTAYDDDVKASGEALFEYYTGTCLQ
;
A
#
# COMPACT_ATOMS: atom_id res chain seq x y z
N MET A 1 -28.60 53.69 45.90
CA MET A 1 -28.42 52.29 45.47
C MET A 1 -26.93 52.12 45.16
N ILE A 2 -26.08 51.82 46.16
CA ILE A 2 -25.64 50.49 46.63
C ILE A 2 -25.08 49.58 45.52
N ALA A 3 -23.74 49.39 45.58
CA ALA A 3 -22.94 48.18 45.25
C ALA A 3 -22.90 47.70 43.78
N ARG A 4 -21.82 47.14 43.23
CA ARG A 4 -20.59 46.52 43.77
C ARG A 4 -19.56 46.40 42.62
N ARG A 5 -18.28 46.58 42.95
CA ARG A 5 -17.13 46.13 42.13
C ARG A 5 -17.10 44.61 42.07
N THR A 6 -16.79 43.98 40.93
CA THR A 6 -15.99 42.73 40.85
C THR A 6 -15.43 42.54 39.42
N PRO A 7 -14.17 42.08 39.25
CA PRO A 7 -13.45 42.02 37.98
C PRO A 7 -13.28 40.58 37.43
N ILE A 8 -12.68 40.47 36.23
CA ILE A 8 -12.04 39.26 35.63
C ILE A 8 -13.08 38.20 35.18
N ILE A 9 -13.09 37.75 33.93
CA ILE A 9 -12.31 36.60 33.44
C ILE A 9 -12.05 36.74 31.93
N LEU A 10 -10.76 36.77 31.58
CA LEU A 10 -10.24 36.46 30.26
C LEU A 10 -10.55 34.99 29.95
N LEU A 11 -11.45 34.73 29.01
CA LEU A 11 -11.57 33.41 28.38
C LEU A 11 -10.67 33.40 27.13
N ALA A 12 -9.40 33.09 27.39
CA ALA A 12 -8.53 32.48 26.39
C ALA A 12 -8.84 30.97 26.37
N LEU A 13 -9.62 30.53 25.38
CA LEU A 13 -9.65 29.17 24.86
C LEU A 13 -9.91 29.36 23.37
N GLY A 14 -9.05 28.99 22.44
CA GLY A 14 -8.08 27.91 22.43
C GLY A 14 -8.09 27.48 20.97
N ALA A 15 -7.14 28.01 20.20
CA ALA A 15 -6.91 27.55 18.85
C ALA A 15 -6.49 26.08 18.94
N SER A 16 -7.39 25.17 18.59
CA SER A 16 -7.10 23.74 18.37
C SER A 16 -8.22 23.13 17.52
N ALA A 17 -8.43 23.67 16.33
CA ALA A 17 -8.97 22.88 15.23
C ALA A 17 -7.77 22.12 14.61
N ALA A 18 -7.19 21.22 15.39
CA ALA A 18 -6.13 20.33 14.97
C ALA A 18 -6.63 18.91 15.20
N MET A 19 -7.60 18.47 14.40
CA MET A 19 -7.89 17.06 14.14
C MET A 19 -8.49 16.94 12.73
N LEU A 20 -7.67 17.28 11.72
CA LEU A 20 -7.78 16.58 10.44
C LEU A 20 -7.22 15.18 10.71
N SER A 21 -8.11 14.25 10.99
CA SER A 21 -7.83 12.83 11.03
C SER A 21 -7.34 12.44 9.64
N GLY A 22 -6.07 12.05 9.55
CA GLY A 22 -5.51 11.35 8.39
C GLY A 22 -5.52 12.12 7.06
N CYS A 23 -4.85 13.28 6.99
CA CYS A 23 -4.29 13.68 5.70
C CYS A 23 -3.10 12.76 5.41
N THR A 24 -3.33 11.57 4.88
CA THR A 24 -2.30 10.91 4.07
C THR A 24 -1.92 11.91 2.98
N SER A 25 -0.64 12.31 2.93
CA SER A 25 -0.18 13.42 2.10
C SER A 25 0.83 12.88 1.09
N GLY A 26 0.41 12.71 -0.17
CA GLY A 26 1.24 12.18 -1.26
C GLY A 26 1.64 10.71 -1.07
N GLY A 27 2.29 10.11 -2.08
CA GLY A 27 3.00 8.83 -2.04
C GLY A 27 2.23 7.68 -1.38
N ASP A 28 2.24 7.65 -0.05
CA ASP A 28 1.41 6.80 0.82
C ASP A 28 -0.07 6.75 0.42
N ALA A 29 -0.69 7.88 0.01
CA ALA A 29 -2.10 7.91 -0.40
C ALA A 29 -2.33 7.15 -1.72
N ASP A 30 -1.40 7.33 -2.66
CA ASP A 30 -1.45 6.77 -4.01
C ASP A 30 -1.00 5.30 -4.02
N PHE A 31 -0.24 4.88 -3.00
CA PHE A 31 0.06 3.48 -2.73
C PHE A 31 -1.06 2.77 -1.93
N CYS A 32 -1.45 3.31 -0.78
CA CYS A 32 -2.40 2.62 0.10
C CYS A 32 -3.85 2.70 -0.39
N GLY A 33 -4.21 3.76 -1.12
CA GLY A 33 -5.57 3.99 -1.61
C GLY A 33 -6.14 2.83 -2.42
N PRO A 34 -5.52 2.43 -3.54
CA PRO A 34 -5.98 1.29 -4.33
C PRO A 34 -6.02 -0.02 -3.53
N LEU A 35 -5.06 -0.23 -2.62
CA LEU A 35 -5.02 -1.41 -1.74
C LEU A 35 -6.21 -1.48 -0.76
N PHE A 36 -6.75 -0.33 -0.34
CA PHE A 36 -7.98 -0.29 0.46
C PHE A 36 -9.25 -0.45 -0.38
N ASP A 37 -9.24 0.01 -1.62
CA ASP A 37 -10.38 -0.11 -2.53
C ASP A 37 -10.59 -1.57 -2.97
N ASP A 38 -9.51 -2.35 -3.12
CA ASP A 38 -9.55 -3.81 -3.36
C ASP A 38 -8.81 -4.61 -2.28
N THR A 39 -9.40 -4.62 -1.08
CA THR A 39 -8.86 -5.41 0.05
C THR A 39 -8.73 -6.91 -0.21
N GLN A 40 -9.53 -7.47 -1.14
CA GLN A 40 -9.50 -8.90 -1.45
C GLN A 40 -8.23 -9.26 -2.21
N THR A 41 -7.90 -8.50 -3.25
CA THR A 41 -6.66 -8.70 -4.01
C THR A 41 -5.44 -8.24 -3.21
N ALA A 42 -5.55 -7.11 -2.49
CA ALA A 42 -4.47 -6.55 -1.67
C ALA A 42 -3.96 -7.52 -0.60
N ALA A 43 -4.81 -8.39 -0.06
CA ALA A 43 -4.42 -9.42 0.90
C ALA A 43 -3.31 -10.36 0.39
N THR A 44 -3.13 -10.48 -0.92
CA THR A 44 -2.12 -11.35 -1.54
C THR A 44 -1.29 -10.66 -2.62
N ALA A 45 -1.44 -9.34 -2.79
CA ALA A 45 -0.79 -8.58 -3.86
C ALA A 45 0.73 -8.75 -3.89
N PHE A 46 1.37 -8.80 -2.71
CA PHE A 46 2.82 -8.93 -2.53
C PHE A 46 3.25 -10.32 -2.03
N SER A 47 2.40 -11.34 -2.20
CA SER A 47 2.73 -12.73 -1.89
C SER A 47 3.22 -13.48 -3.13
N PRO A 48 4.20 -14.39 -3.01
CA PRO A 48 4.68 -15.19 -4.14
C PRO A 48 3.56 -15.97 -4.80
N LEU A 49 3.63 -16.09 -6.13
CA LEU A 49 2.70 -16.93 -6.89
C LEU A 49 3.20 -18.37 -6.91
N ILE A 50 2.27 -19.30 -6.73
CA ILE A 50 2.54 -20.74 -6.76
C ILE A 50 1.70 -21.35 -7.87
N ALA A 51 2.37 -21.89 -8.90
CA ALA A 51 1.71 -22.60 -9.99
C ALA A 51 0.83 -23.75 -9.46
N GLY A 52 -0.43 -23.78 -9.89
CA GLY A 52 -1.44 -24.74 -9.42
C GLY A 52 -2.15 -24.35 -8.11
N MET A 53 -1.70 -23.31 -7.41
CA MET A 53 -2.46 -22.68 -6.32
C MET A 53 -3.06 -21.34 -6.75
N ASN A 54 -2.34 -20.59 -7.57
CA ASN A 54 -2.82 -19.37 -8.20
C ASN A 54 -3.25 -19.65 -9.64
N THR A 55 -4.32 -18.97 -10.05
CA THR A 55 -4.87 -19.00 -11.41
C THR A 55 -4.41 -17.78 -12.20
N GLU A 56 -4.54 -17.82 -13.53
CA GLU A 56 -4.32 -16.64 -14.39
C GLU A 56 -5.15 -15.43 -13.94
N GLY A 57 -6.40 -15.67 -13.53
CA GLY A 57 -7.26 -14.61 -13.01
C GLY A 57 -6.72 -13.98 -11.72
N ASP A 58 -6.12 -14.77 -10.83
CA ASP A 58 -5.49 -14.24 -9.62
C ASP A 58 -4.28 -13.37 -9.97
N VAL A 59 -3.48 -13.78 -10.96
CA VAL A 59 -2.31 -13.00 -11.40
C VAL A 59 -2.73 -11.69 -12.06
N GLN A 60 -3.71 -11.74 -12.97
CA GLN A 60 -4.22 -10.55 -13.65
C GLN A 60 -4.83 -9.54 -12.67
N ALA A 61 -5.58 -10.01 -11.67
CA ALA A 61 -6.13 -9.13 -10.64
C ALA A 61 -5.02 -8.45 -9.84
N ARG A 62 -3.98 -9.19 -9.44
CA ARG A 62 -2.83 -8.62 -8.72
C ARG A 62 -2.03 -7.64 -9.58
N LEU A 63 -1.79 -7.96 -10.85
CA LEU A 63 -1.08 -7.06 -11.76
C LEU A 63 -1.85 -5.76 -11.94
N ALA A 64 -3.15 -5.83 -12.24
CA ALA A 64 -3.99 -4.65 -12.38
C ALA A 64 -4.00 -3.77 -11.12
N LEU A 65 -4.05 -4.38 -9.93
CA LEU A 65 -3.95 -3.63 -8.67
C LEU A 65 -2.57 -2.98 -8.50
N VAL A 66 -1.48 -3.70 -8.82
CA VAL A 66 -0.11 -3.19 -8.69
C VAL A 66 0.18 -2.05 -9.68
N GLU A 67 -0.37 -2.11 -10.89
CA GLU A 67 -0.27 -1.03 -11.91
C GLU A 67 -0.95 0.28 -11.48
N GLU A 68 -1.90 0.23 -10.54
CA GLU A 68 -2.56 1.41 -9.98
C GLU A 68 -1.75 2.10 -8.88
N LEU A 69 -0.71 1.43 -8.36
CA LEU A 69 0.07 1.95 -7.23
C LEU A 69 1.12 2.95 -7.71
N GLU A 70 1.24 4.07 -7.00
CA GLU A 70 2.45 4.89 -7.06
C GLU A 70 3.41 4.51 -5.92
N PRO A 71 4.73 4.52 -6.14
CA PRO A 71 5.67 4.15 -5.09
C PRO A 71 5.59 5.17 -3.93
N PRO A 72 5.44 4.71 -2.68
CA PRO A 72 5.22 5.61 -1.55
C PRO A 72 6.50 6.35 -1.16
N THR A 73 7.67 5.78 -1.48
CA THR A 73 8.99 6.37 -1.26
C THR A 73 9.89 6.12 -2.47
N PRO A 74 10.95 6.93 -2.69
CA PRO A 74 11.93 6.66 -3.73
C PRO A 74 12.68 5.34 -3.57
N GLU A 75 12.80 4.84 -2.33
CA GLU A 75 13.48 3.57 -2.04
C GLU A 75 12.66 2.38 -2.55
N LEU A 76 11.32 2.46 -2.48
CA LEU A 76 10.39 1.42 -2.91
C LEU A 76 10.04 1.49 -4.41
N ALA A 77 10.56 2.46 -5.15
CA ALA A 77 10.25 2.63 -6.57
C ALA A 77 10.78 1.46 -7.43
N ASP A 78 12.02 1.06 -7.18
CA ASP A 78 12.62 -0.09 -7.88
C ASP A 78 11.97 -1.40 -7.42
N ASP A 79 11.58 -1.50 -6.15
CA ASP A 79 10.89 -2.68 -5.61
C ASP A 79 9.51 -2.88 -6.25
N LEU A 80 8.72 -1.81 -6.35
CA LEU A 80 7.41 -1.84 -7.00
C LEU A 80 7.54 -2.29 -8.46
N LYS A 81 8.52 -1.74 -9.17
CA LYS A 81 8.78 -2.08 -10.57
C LYS A 81 9.27 -3.52 -10.76
N ALA A 82 10.13 -4.01 -9.87
CA ALA A 82 10.58 -5.40 -9.91
C ALA A 82 9.41 -6.37 -9.69
N TRP A 83 8.54 -6.04 -8.74
CA TRP A 83 7.34 -6.83 -8.46
C TRP A 83 6.34 -6.82 -9.62
N GLU A 84 6.08 -5.65 -10.20
CA GLU A 84 5.24 -5.50 -11.41
C GLU A 84 5.78 -6.37 -12.56
N GLY A 85 7.09 -6.28 -12.86
CA GLY A 85 7.72 -7.09 -13.90
C GLY A 85 7.64 -8.61 -13.64
N TYR A 86 7.67 -9.03 -12.38
CA TYR A 86 7.42 -10.43 -12.02
C TYR A 86 5.98 -10.85 -12.32
N LEU A 87 5.00 -10.00 -11.98
CA LEU A 87 3.59 -10.27 -12.26
C LEU A 87 3.31 -10.29 -13.77
N GLU A 88 3.94 -9.42 -14.56
CA GLU A 88 3.86 -9.46 -16.04
C GLU A 88 4.32 -10.81 -16.60
N VAL A 89 5.47 -11.33 -16.15
CA VAL A 89 5.93 -12.67 -16.56
C VAL A 89 4.95 -13.74 -16.10
N ALA A 90 4.42 -13.61 -14.89
CA ALA A 90 3.50 -14.58 -14.34
C ALA A 90 2.18 -14.68 -15.11
N VAL A 91 1.70 -13.59 -15.73
CA VAL A 91 0.48 -13.61 -16.56
C VAL A 91 0.59 -14.65 -17.66
N ASP A 92 1.76 -14.76 -18.30
CA ASP A 92 2.00 -15.71 -19.39
C ASP A 92 2.46 -17.09 -18.88
N ALA A 93 3.09 -17.15 -17.71
CA ALA A 93 3.78 -18.36 -17.23
C ALA A 93 3.00 -19.21 -16.22
N ILE A 94 2.04 -18.65 -15.48
CA ILE A 94 1.44 -19.32 -14.30
C ILE A 94 0.77 -20.67 -14.61
N GLY A 95 0.17 -20.82 -15.79
CA GLY A 95 -0.48 -22.04 -16.25
C GLY A 95 0.41 -22.95 -17.09
N ASP A 96 1.33 -22.36 -17.87
CA ASP A 96 1.99 -23.03 -18.99
C ASP A 96 3.50 -23.25 -18.80
N ASP A 97 4.17 -22.40 -18.02
CA ASP A 97 5.61 -22.49 -17.78
C ASP A 97 5.98 -22.21 -16.30
N PRO A 98 5.80 -23.19 -15.41
CA PRO A 98 6.21 -23.06 -14.01
C PRO A 98 7.72 -22.80 -13.84
N THR A 99 8.55 -23.15 -14.82
CA THR A 99 10.00 -22.92 -14.75
C THR A 99 10.33 -21.45 -15.01
N ALA A 100 9.66 -20.82 -15.98
CA ALA A 100 9.77 -19.39 -16.22
C ALA A 100 9.27 -18.60 -15.00
N LEU A 101 8.13 -18.99 -14.41
CA LEU A 101 7.61 -18.36 -13.19
C LEU A 101 8.62 -18.42 -12.03
N MET A 102 9.20 -19.61 -11.79
CA MET A 102 10.21 -19.77 -10.74
C MET A 102 11.50 -18.99 -11.03
N THR A 103 11.88 -18.87 -12.29
CA THR A 103 13.09 -18.13 -12.70
C THR A 103 12.90 -16.62 -12.53
N ALA A 104 11.69 -16.12 -12.78
CA ALA A 104 11.35 -14.71 -12.60
C ALA A 104 11.23 -14.32 -11.12
N TYR A 105 10.92 -15.28 -10.23
CA TYR A 105 10.91 -15.06 -8.79
C TYR A 105 12.30 -15.28 -8.18
N ASP A 106 13.27 -14.43 -8.57
CA ASP A 106 14.63 -14.46 -8.04
C ASP A 106 14.75 -13.79 -6.66
N ASP A 107 15.98 -13.74 -6.12
CA ASP A 107 16.24 -13.18 -4.79
C ASP A 107 15.94 -11.67 -4.72
N ASP A 108 16.08 -10.93 -5.83
CA ASP A 108 15.80 -9.49 -5.87
C ASP A 108 14.28 -9.25 -5.87
N VAL A 109 13.52 -9.94 -6.73
CA VAL A 109 12.05 -9.87 -6.75
C VAL A 109 11.44 -10.30 -5.42
N LYS A 110 12.01 -11.34 -4.80
CA LYS A 110 11.60 -11.77 -3.47
C LYS A 110 11.79 -10.65 -2.44
N ALA A 111 12.96 -10.02 -2.40
CA ALA A 111 13.23 -8.94 -1.47
C ALA A 111 12.29 -7.75 -1.70
N SER A 112 12.00 -7.42 -2.96
CA SER A 112 11.05 -6.37 -3.32
C SER A 112 9.63 -6.68 -2.83
N GLY A 113 9.15 -7.91 -3.02
CA GLY A 113 7.86 -8.34 -2.50
C GLY A 113 7.77 -8.25 -0.97
N GLU A 114 8.84 -8.64 -0.26
CA GLU A 114 8.94 -8.52 1.20
C GLU A 114 8.89 -7.04 1.64
N ALA A 115 9.64 -6.15 1.00
CA ALA A 115 9.67 -4.72 1.33
C ALA A 115 8.31 -4.04 1.11
N LEU A 116 7.64 -4.33 -0.01
CA LEU A 116 6.30 -3.81 -0.31
C LEU A 116 5.26 -4.33 0.68
N PHE A 117 5.34 -5.62 1.04
CA PHE A 117 4.45 -6.22 2.04
C PHE A 117 4.65 -5.62 3.43
N GLU A 118 5.90 -5.40 3.85
CA GLU A 118 6.23 -4.72 5.10
C GLU A 118 5.67 -3.30 5.13
N TYR A 119 5.80 -2.56 4.04
CA TYR A 119 5.21 -1.23 3.95
C TYR A 119 3.67 -1.28 4.01
N TYR A 120 3.03 -2.17 3.25
CA TYR A 120 1.57 -2.32 3.26
C TYR A 120 1.04 -2.65 4.67
N THR A 121 1.62 -3.64 5.33
CA THR A 121 1.18 -4.06 6.67
C THR A 121 1.61 -3.10 7.77
N GLY A 122 2.77 -2.46 7.60
CA GLY A 122 3.37 -1.54 8.57
C GLY A 122 2.87 -0.11 8.48
N THR A 123 2.30 0.29 7.35
CA THR A 123 1.86 1.67 7.13
C THR A 123 0.38 1.73 6.75
N CYS A 124 -0.05 0.97 5.73
CA CYS A 124 -1.44 1.05 5.28
C CYS A 124 -2.40 0.40 6.30
N LEU A 125 -2.05 -0.76 6.87
CA LEU A 125 -2.99 -1.49 7.76
C LEU A 125 -2.98 -1.06 9.23
N GLN A 126 -2.26 0.00 9.60
CA GLN A 126 -2.22 0.52 10.98
C GLN A 126 -3.30 1.57 11.25
#